data_AF-F0Q7L5-F1
#
_entry.id   AF-F0Q7L5-F1
#
_cell.length_a   1.000
_cell.length_b   1.000
_cell.length_c   1.000
_cell.angle_alpha   90.00
_cell.angle_beta   90.00
_cell.angle_gamma   90.00
#
_symmetry.space_group_name_H-M   'P 1'
#
loop_
_entity.id
_entity.type
_entity.pdbx_description
1 polymer ?
#
loop_
_entity_poly.entity_id
_entity_poly.type
_entity_poly.pdbx_seq_one_letter_code
_entity_poly.pdbx_strand_id
1 'polypeptide(L)'
;MKISQNPELPNSLTQQVQAAKQQAKAAAPAPAAEEATKTATTVATSGGTPVTFSSAAKALDPSLRSSADFDANKVKAVRAAIEKGTFKVDADAIADKLLSNAQEIIAHSPKSH
;
A
#
# COMPACT_ATOMS: atom_id res chain seq x y z
N MET A 1 40.26 48.05 5.66
CA MET A 1 38.94 47.43 5.93
C MET A 1 38.71 47.52 7.43
N LYS A 2 37.72 48.19 8.05
CA LYS A 2 36.46 48.84 7.63
C LYS A 2 35.44 47.92 6.93
N ILE A 3 34.20 47.95 7.46
CA ILE A 3 32.89 47.56 6.84
C ILE A 3 32.72 46.02 6.72
N SER A 4 31.59 45.34 7.01
CA SER A 4 30.28 45.61 7.67
C SER A 4 29.53 44.25 7.81
N GLN A 5 28.36 44.04 8.45
CA GLN A 5 27.39 44.85 9.23
C GLN A 5 26.65 43.90 10.22
N ASN A 6 26.07 44.43 11.31
CA ASN A 6 24.81 43.93 11.89
C ASN A 6 23.91 45.16 12.05
N PRO A 7 22.64 45.10 11.62
CA PRO A 7 21.56 45.51 12.53
C PRO A 7 20.29 44.64 12.43
N GLU A 8 19.56 44.63 13.54
CA GLU A 8 18.30 43.92 13.78
C GLU A 8 17.05 44.73 13.35
N LEU A 9 15.87 44.06 13.37
CA LEU A 9 14.50 44.61 13.47
C LEU A 9 13.85 45.22 12.19
N PRO A 10 12.48 45.26 12.07
CA PRO A 10 11.50 45.20 13.17
C PRO A 10 10.38 44.13 13.15
N ASN A 11 10.01 43.73 14.36
CA ASN A 11 8.80 43.01 14.74
C ASN A 11 7.58 43.95 14.76
N SER A 12 6.82 44.08 13.65
CA SER A 12 5.69 45.05 13.59
C SER A 12 4.44 44.64 12.80
N LEU A 13 4.26 43.37 12.38
CA LEU A 13 2.95 42.89 11.89
C LEU A 13 2.15 42.09 12.94
N THR A 14 2.82 41.56 13.96
CA THR A 14 2.22 40.72 15.02
C THR A 14 1.29 41.52 15.96
N GLN A 15 1.36 42.86 15.94
CA GLN A 15 0.65 43.72 16.90
C GLN A 15 -0.66 44.33 16.35
N GLN A 16 -0.86 44.41 15.03
CA GLN A 16 -1.98 45.19 14.45
C GLN A 16 -3.26 44.37 14.17
N VAL A 17 -3.21 43.03 14.20
CA VAL A 17 -4.42 42.18 14.04
C VAL A 17 -5.11 41.90 15.38
N GLN A 18 -4.44 42.12 16.52
CA GLN A 18 -5.02 41.91 17.85
C GLN A 18 -5.97 43.04 18.32
N ALA A 19 -6.04 44.16 17.58
CA ALA A 19 -6.87 45.32 17.90
C ALA A 19 -8.27 45.32 17.24
N ALA A 20 -8.67 44.24 16.55
CA ALA A 20 -9.98 44.12 15.89
C ALA A 20 -10.96 43.15 16.59
N LYS A 21 -10.66 42.68 17.80
CA LYS A 21 -11.59 41.88 18.61
C LYS A 21 -12.63 42.77 19.30
N GLN A 22 -13.51 43.42 18.52
CA GLN A 22 -14.70 44.09 19.05
C GLN A 22 -15.80 44.47 18.03
N GLN A 23 -16.24 43.53 17.20
CA GLN A 23 -17.65 43.53 16.80
C GLN A 23 -18.19 42.11 16.62
N ALA A 24 -19.25 41.80 17.35
CA ALA A 24 -19.91 40.50 17.33
C ALA A 24 -20.91 40.42 16.16
N LYS A 25 -21.12 39.22 15.58
CA LYS A 25 -22.37 38.45 15.78
C LYS A 25 -22.43 37.17 14.89
N ALA A 26 -22.58 36.03 15.57
CA ALA A 26 -23.22 34.77 15.13
C ALA A 26 -22.55 33.81 14.11
N ALA A 27 -22.84 32.52 14.39
CA ALA A 27 -22.76 31.31 13.57
C ALA A 27 -21.38 30.66 13.27
N ALA A 28 -21.28 29.38 13.64
CA ALA A 28 -20.25 28.39 13.28
C ALA A 28 -20.91 27.32 12.36
N PRO A 29 -20.30 26.16 12.01
CA PRO A 29 -18.91 25.68 12.18
C PRO A 29 -18.27 25.07 10.89
N ALA A 30 -17.01 24.65 10.95
CA ALA A 30 -16.49 23.34 10.43
C ALA A 30 -14.94 23.36 10.24
N PRO A 31 -14.16 22.47 10.89
CA PRO A 31 -12.74 22.28 10.60
C PRO A 31 -12.52 21.13 9.61
N ALA A 32 -11.75 21.36 8.53
CA ALA A 32 -11.47 20.36 7.49
C ALA A 32 -9.97 20.21 7.16
N ALA A 33 -9.08 20.70 8.03
CA ALA A 33 -7.62 20.71 7.82
C ALA A 33 -6.84 19.70 8.70
N GLU A 34 -7.51 19.01 9.63
CA GLU A 34 -6.86 18.14 10.63
C GLU A 34 -6.84 16.64 10.25
N GLU A 35 -7.53 16.26 9.17
CA GLU A 35 -7.73 14.85 8.83
C GLU A 35 -6.63 14.28 7.90
N ALA A 36 -5.98 15.14 7.10
CA ALA A 36 -4.93 14.74 6.15
C ALA A 36 -3.60 14.31 6.82
N THR A 37 -3.29 14.81 8.01
CA THR A 37 -2.09 14.45 8.78
C THR A 37 -2.30 13.20 9.65
N LYS A 38 -3.55 12.78 9.88
CA LYS A 38 -3.86 11.65 10.78
C LYS A 38 -3.74 10.30 10.08
N THR A 39 -4.08 10.20 8.79
CA THR A 39 -4.06 8.97 8.00
C THR A 39 -2.66 8.46 7.65
N ALA A 40 -1.65 9.33 7.59
CA ALA A 40 -0.25 8.90 7.41
C ALA A 40 0.32 8.21 8.67
N THR A 41 -0.22 8.54 9.86
CA THR A 41 0.31 8.07 11.15
C THR A 41 -0.32 6.74 11.60
N THR A 42 -1.55 6.42 11.16
CA THR A 42 -2.28 5.22 11.64
C THR A 42 -1.77 3.87 11.13
N VAL A 43 -0.98 3.84 10.05
CA VAL A 43 -0.40 2.59 9.51
C VAL A 43 0.82 2.13 10.34
N ALA A 44 1.39 2.99 11.19
CA ALA A 44 2.49 2.63 12.09
C ALA A 44 2.06 1.82 13.33
N THR A 45 0.77 1.50 13.47
CA THR A 45 0.21 0.86 14.68
C THR A 45 0.22 -0.68 14.66
N SER A 46 0.96 -1.31 13.73
CA SER A 46 1.07 -2.77 13.61
C SER A 46 2.52 -3.29 13.64
N GLY A 47 3.36 -2.73 14.52
CA GLY A 47 4.52 -3.42 15.12
C GLY A 47 5.64 -3.90 14.19
N GLY A 48 5.73 -3.43 12.95
CA GLY A 48 6.71 -3.91 11.96
C GLY A 48 7.38 -2.78 11.18
N THR A 49 8.60 -3.04 10.70
CA THR A 49 9.33 -2.13 9.80
C THR A 49 8.60 -2.03 8.46
N PRO A 50 8.26 -0.82 7.97
CA PRO A 50 7.57 -0.67 6.69
C PRO A 50 8.51 -1.03 5.53
N VAL A 51 8.10 -2.01 4.72
CA VAL A 51 8.78 -2.39 3.47
C VAL A 51 8.02 -1.83 2.27
N THR A 52 8.74 -1.39 1.24
CA THR A 52 8.14 -0.89 0.00
C THR A 52 8.16 -1.96 -1.08
N PHE A 53 7.04 -2.14 -1.77
CA PHE A 53 6.89 -3.07 -2.89
C PHE A 53 6.95 -2.32 -4.22
N SER A 54 7.42 -3.00 -5.27
CA SER A 54 7.36 -2.45 -6.64
C SER A 54 5.92 -2.24 -7.09
N SER A 55 5.69 -1.29 -8.00
CA SER A 55 4.36 -1.01 -8.56
C SER A 55 3.72 -2.24 -9.21
N ALA A 56 4.53 -3.08 -9.88
CA ALA A 56 4.10 -4.35 -10.46
C ALA A 56 3.63 -5.34 -9.39
N ALA A 57 4.40 -5.54 -8.31
CA ALA A 57 3.99 -6.41 -7.20
C ALA A 57 2.72 -5.88 -6.50
N LYS A 58 2.57 -4.56 -6.38
CA LYS A 58 1.38 -3.91 -5.79
C LYS A 58 0.13 -4.03 -6.68
N ALA A 59 0.27 -4.17 -7.99
CA ALA A 59 -0.83 -4.52 -8.90
C ALA A 59 -1.20 -6.02 -8.83
N LEU A 60 -0.33 -6.85 -8.25
CA LEU A 60 -0.59 -8.28 -7.99
C LEU A 60 -1.22 -8.55 -6.62
N ASP A 61 -1.54 -7.52 -5.84
CA ASP A 61 -2.03 -7.65 -4.47
C ASP A 61 -3.28 -8.56 -4.39
N PRO A 62 -3.29 -9.59 -3.51
CA PRO A 62 -4.38 -10.54 -3.39
C PRO A 62 -5.69 -9.90 -2.89
N SER A 63 -5.61 -8.78 -2.17
CA SER A 63 -6.77 -8.02 -1.67
C SER A 63 -7.53 -7.30 -2.79
N LEU A 64 -6.89 -7.14 -3.95
CA LEU A 64 -7.46 -6.54 -5.17
C LEU A 64 -7.94 -7.61 -6.18
N ARG A 65 -7.85 -8.90 -5.84
CA ARG A 65 -8.29 -10.02 -6.70
C ARG A 65 -9.80 -10.17 -6.69
N SER A 66 -10.37 -10.44 -7.87
CA SER A 66 -11.78 -10.75 -8.02
C SER A 66 -11.97 -12.26 -8.16
N SER A 67 -13.19 -12.76 -8.03
CA SER A 67 -13.51 -14.20 -8.18
C SER A 67 -13.25 -14.76 -9.59
N ALA A 68 -12.72 -13.96 -10.53
CA ALA A 68 -12.34 -14.35 -11.88
C ALA A 68 -10.96 -15.02 -11.97
N ASP A 69 -10.08 -14.85 -10.97
CA ASP A 69 -8.74 -15.48 -10.96
C ASP A 69 -8.79 -17.02 -10.79
N PHE A 70 -9.94 -17.61 -10.41
CA PHE A 70 -10.13 -19.05 -10.31
C PHE A 70 -11.42 -19.55 -10.99
N ASP A 71 -11.34 -20.69 -11.68
CA ASP A 71 -12.48 -21.32 -12.33
C ASP A 71 -13.29 -22.16 -11.33
N ALA A 72 -14.32 -21.54 -10.75
CA ALA A 72 -15.23 -22.19 -9.80
C ALA A 72 -15.93 -23.43 -10.38
N ASN A 73 -16.16 -23.49 -11.70
CA ASN A 73 -16.79 -24.64 -12.35
C ASN A 73 -15.83 -25.82 -12.42
N LYS A 74 -14.55 -25.58 -12.76
CA LYS A 74 -13.50 -26.62 -12.66
C LYS A 74 -13.31 -27.11 -11.24
N VAL A 75 -13.25 -26.22 -10.24
CA VAL A 75 -13.12 -26.62 -8.84
C VAL A 75 -14.29 -27.52 -8.41
N LYS A 76 -15.53 -27.16 -8.78
CA LYS A 76 -16.72 -27.99 -8.52
C LYS A 76 -16.65 -29.34 -9.23
N ALA A 77 -16.24 -29.38 -10.49
CA ALA A 77 -16.10 -30.61 -11.26
C ALA A 77 -15.04 -31.55 -10.68
N VAL A 78 -13.87 -31.02 -10.29
CA VAL A 78 -12.79 -31.79 -9.66
C VAL A 78 -13.23 -32.34 -8.30
N ARG A 79 -13.89 -31.53 -7.45
CA ARG A 79 -14.46 -32.01 -6.18
C ARG A 79 -15.44 -33.17 -6.40
N ALA A 80 -16.37 -33.04 -7.32
CA ALA A 80 -17.34 -34.10 -7.64
C ALA A 80 -16.66 -35.37 -8.21
N ALA A 81 -15.55 -35.26 -8.93
CA ALA A 81 -14.77 -36.40 -9.41
C ALA A 81 -14.00 -37.11 -8.28
N ILE A 82 -13.53 -36.37 -7.28
CA ILE A 82 -12.90 -36.91 -6.07
C ILE A 82 -13.96 -37.62 -5.20
N GLU A 83 -15.10 -36.98 -4.94
CA GLU A 83 -16.23 -37.57 -4.19
C GLU A 83 -16.73 -38.90 -4.81
N LYS A 84 -16.74 -38.99 -6.15
CA LYS A 84 -17.13 -40.20 -6.89
C LYS A 84 -16.01 -41.24 -7.01
N GLY A 85 -14.79 -40.95 -6.54
CA GLY A 85 -13.63 -41.82 -6.71
C GLY A 85 -13.15 -41.99 -8.16
N THR A 86 -13.64 -41.17 -9.10
CA THR A 86 -13.27 -41.23 -10.52
C THR A 86 -12.05 -40.36 -10.85
N PHE A 87 -11.64 -39.48 -9.94
CA PHE A 87 -10.38 -38.74 -10.07
C PHE A 87 -9.19 -39.70 -9.95
N LYS A 88 -8.36 -39.76 -10.99
CA LYS A 88 -7.10 -40.51 -11.03
C LYS A 88 -5.94 -39.53 -11.03
N VAL A 89 -4.93 -39.83 -10.22
CA VAL A 89 -3.67 -39.08 -10.21
C VAL A 89 -2.83 -39.55 -11.40
N ASP A 90 -2.45 -38.60 -12.25
CA ASP A 90 -1.53 -38.81 -13.37
C ASP A 90 -0.12 -38.44 -12.91
N ALA A 91 0.79 -39.42 -12.88
CA ALA A 91 2.15 -39.24 -12.37
C ALA A 91 3.05 -38.51 -13.38
N ASP A 92 2.87 -38.75 -14.68
CA ASP A 92 3.65 -38.11 -15.74
C ASP A 92 3.30 -36.62 -15.83
N ALA A 93 2.00 -36.29 -15.78
CA ALA A 93 1.54 -34.91 -15.73
C ALA A 93 2.04 -34.14 -14.50
N ILE A 94 2.24 -34.81 -13.35
CA ILE A 94 2.87 -34.23 -12.17
C ILE A 94 4.37 -34.01 -12.40
N ALA A 95 5.09 -35.00 -12.94
CA ALA A 95 6.53 -34.89 -13.21
C ALA A 95 6.84 -33.73 -14.17
N ASP A 96 6.06 -33.58 -15.25
CA ASP A 96 6.17 -32.45 -16.19
C ASP A 96 5.96 -31.10 -15.50
N LYS A 97 4.97 -30.99 -14.60
CA LYS A 97 4.68 -29.75 -13.88
C LYS A 97 5.74 -29.40 -12.85
N LEU A 98 6.29 -30.40 -12.16
CA LEU A 98 7.42 -30.22 -11.24
C LEU A 98 8.69 -29.78 -11.99
N LEU A 99 9.02 -30.41 -13.12
CA LEU A 99 10.16 -30.02 -13.94
C LEU A 99 9.98 -28.60 -14.50
N SER A 100 8.79 -28.28 -15.01
CA SER A 100 8.46 -26.94 -15.52
C SER A 100 8.61 -25.85 -14.45
N ASN A 101 8.15 -26.10 -13.22
CA ASN A 101 8.32 -25.16 -12.12
C ASN A 101 9.79 -25.04 -11.66
N ALA A 102 10.55 -26.15 -11.64
CA ALA A 102 11.98 -26.11 -11.33
C ALA A 102 12.77 -25.30 -12.37
N GLN A 103 12.45 -25.48 -13.66
CA GLN A 103 13.03 -24.68 -14.75
C GLN A 103 12.73 -23.19 -14.59
N GLU A 104 11.50 -22.83 -14.22
CA GLU A 104 11.11 -21.44 -13.93
C GLU A 104 11.95 -20.85 -12.80
N ILE A 105 12.06 -21.53 -11.66
CA ILE A 105 12.85 -21.07 -10.50
C ILE A 105 14.33 -20.89 -10.87
N ILE A 106 14.91 -21.81 -11.65
CA ILE A 106 16.31 -21.72 -12.09
C ILE A 106 16.51 -20.57 -13.09
N ALA A 107 15.59 -20.37 -14.03
CA ALA A 107 15.67 -19.31 -15.03
C ALA A 107 15.54 -17.90 -14.43
N HIS A 108 14.76 -17.75 -13.36
CA HIS A 108 14.58 -16.47 -12.66
C HIS A 108 15.54 -16.28 -11.46
N SER A 109 16.37 -17.29 -11.15
CA SER A 109 17.42 -17.14 -10.13
C SER A 109 18.48 -16.14 -10.61
N PRO A 110 18.85 -15.14 -9.82
CA PRO A 110 19.85 -14.14 -10.23
C PRO A 110 21.18 -14.85 -10.50
N LYS A 111 21.70 -14.68 -11.71
CA LYS A 111 22.95 -15.31 -12.14
C LYS A 111 24.11 -14.75 -11.32
N SER A 112 24.61 -15.55 -10.39
CA SER A 112 25.82 -15.23 -9.64
C SER A 112 27.00 -15.06 -10.60
N HIS A 113 27.51 -13.83 -10.66
CA HIS A 113 28.76 -13.45 -11.32
C HIS A 113 29.89 -13.40 -10.29
#